data_AF-A0A966IIR0-F1
#
_entry.id   AF-A0A966IIR0-F1
#
_cell.length_a   1.000
_cell.length_b   1.000
_cell.length_c   1.000
_cell.angle_alpha   90.00
_cell.angle_beta   90.00
_cell.angle_gamma   90.00
#
_symmetry.space_group_name_H-M   'P 1'
#
loop_
_entity.id
_entity.type
_entity.pdbx_description
1 polymer ?
#
loop_
_entity_poly.entity_id
_entity_poly.type
_entity_poly.pdbx_seq_one_letter_code
_entity_poly.pdbx_strand_id
1 'polypeptide(L)'
;MKHHFNPKVIQLLEEFIRNLQDRLQRIADAYWQLSPEKRYRIRLASFAFGILVLGFVAGRLTTVHRVIKTEQQDKEIVVEKSGMISLSMPGIALNPQIYQFEKASFQNVPQEIKVPGRLVFNAEKGKILSARVPGRVERIFTFEGAAIDIGSPIIELYSPEFNSAQQEFLLTYQTV
;
A
#
# COMPACT_ATOMS: atom_id res chain seq x y z
N MET A 1 -47.36 1.58 11.34
CA MET A 1 -46.24 1.63 12.29
C MET A 1 -45.15 2.53 11.70
N LYS A 2 -45.02 3.77 12.19
CA LYS A 2 -43.95 4.68 11.76
C LYS A 2 -42.73 4.38 12.63
N HIS A 3 -41.73 3.69 12.07
CA HIS A 3 -40.44 3.54 12.76
C HIS A 3 -39.79 4.93 12.86
N HIS A 4 -39.73 5.47 14.07
CA HIS A 4 -38.93 6.65 14.35
C HIS A 4 -37.45 6.27 14.27
N PHE A 5 -36.82 6.54 13.12
CA PHE A 5 -35.38 6.44 12.97
C PHE A 5 -34.69 7.40 13.94
N ASN A 6 -33.58 6.96 14.52
CA ASN A 6 -32.80 7.74 15.48
C ASN A 6 -32.36 9.08 14.86
N PRO A 7 -32.69 10.23 15.47
CA PRO A 7 -32.43 11.56 14.90
C PRO A 7 -30.93 11.82 14.65
N LYS A 8 -30.04 11.19 15.44
CA LYS A 8 -28.58 11.29 15.23
C LYS A 8 -28.12 10.59 13.95
N VAL A 9 -28.78 9.50 13.56
CA VAL A 9 -28.46 8.76 12.33
C VAL A 9 -28.89 9.56 11.10
N ILE A 10 -30.02 10.25 11.19
CA ILE A 10 -30.50 11.16 10.13
C ILE A 10 -29.53 12.32 9.96
N GLN A 11 -29.06 12.93 11.06
CA GLN A 11 -28.06 14.01 11.00
C GLN A 11 -26.72 13.55 10.40
N LEU A 12 -26.22 12.37 10.77
CA LEU A 12 -25.01 11.78 10.19
C LEU A 12 -25.17 11.48 8.70
N LEU A 13 -26.33 10.97 8.29
CA LEU A 13 -26.63 10.74 6.87
C LEU A 13 -26.66 12.05 6.09
N GLU A 14 -27.29 13.09 6.63
CA GLU A 14 -27.32 14.40 5.98
C GLU A 14 -25.92 15.03 5.88
N GLU A 15 -25.10 14.90 6.93
CA GLU A 15 -23.72 15.39 6.92
C GLU A 15 -22.86 14.62 5.91
N PHE A 16 -23.04 13.30 5.84
CA PHE A 16 -22.40 12.46 4.84
C PHE A 16 -22.80 12.85 3.42
N ILE A 17 -24.09 13.07 3.17
CA ILE A 17 -24.62 13.47 1.86
C ILE A 17 -24.06 14.84 1.45
N ARG A 18 -24.04 15.82 2.36
CA ARG A 18 -23.45 17.15 2.10
C ARG A 18 -21.97 17.05 1.77
N ASN A 19 -21.19 16.32 2.57
CA ASN A 19 -19.76 16.11 2.33
C ASN A 19 -19.50 15.40 1.00
N LEU A 20 -20.33 14.42 0.64
CA LEU A 20 -20.21 13.72 -0.63
C LEU A 20 -20.52 14.63 -1.83
N GLN A 21 -21.56 15.47 -1.71
CA GLN A 21 -21.95 16.43 -2.73
C GLN A 21 -20.87 17.47 -2.98
N ASP A 22 -20.29 18.04 -1.92
CA ASP A 22 -19.19 19.01 -2.03
C ASP A 22 -17.95 18.41 -2.70
N ARG A 23 -17.64 17.15 -2.38
CA ARG A 23 -16.53 16.42 -3.01
C ARG A 23 -16.81 16.19 -4.49
N LEU A 24 -18.03 15.80 -4.87
CA LEU A 24 -18.42 15.61 -6.26
C LEU A 24 -18.33 16.91 -7.06
N GLN A 25 -18.80 18.03 -6.50
CA GLN A 25 -18.73 19.34 -7.15
C GLN A 25 -17.28 19.75 -7.42
N ARG A 26 -16.40 19.62 -6.42
CA ARG A 26 -14.96 19.92 -6.60
C ARG A 26 -14.31 19.07 -7.70
N ILE A 27 -14.68 17.79 -7.79
CA ILE A 27 -14.15 16.89 -8.82
C ILE A 27 -14.71 17.26 -10.20
N ALA A 28 -15.99 17.63 -10.28
CA ALA A 28 -16.61 18.08 -11.52
C ALA A 28 -15.96 19.38 -12.02
N ASP A 29 -15.72 20.34 -11.14
CA ASP A 29 -15.07 21.60 -11.48
C ASP A 29 -13.62 21.37 -11.95
N ALA A 30 -12.87 20.54 -11.23
CA ALA A 30 -11.51 20.15 -11.63
C ALA A 30 -11.49 19.44 -13.00
N TYR A 31 -12.49 18.58 -13.27
CA TYR A 31 -12.66 17.90 -14.54
C TYR A 31 -12.89 18.88 -15.70
N TRP A 32 -13.72 19.90 -15.51
CA TRP A 32 -14.00 20.93 -16.50
C TRP A 32 -12.87 21.95 -16.71
N GLN A 33 -11.84 21.96 -15.87
CA GLN A 33 -10.66 22.82 -16.02
C GLN A 33 -9.50 22.17 -16.80
N LEU A 34 -9.54 20.86 -17.06
CA LEU A 34 -8.46 20.14 -17.77
C LEU A 34 -8.44 20.44 -19.28
N SER A 35 -7.29 20.26 -19.92
CA SER A 35 -7.13 20.37 -21.38
C SER A 35 -7.95 19.30 -22.15
N PRO A 36 -8.34 19.56 -23.42
CA PRO A 36 -9.17 18.64 -24.20
C PRO A 36 -8.63 17.20 -24.29
N GLU A 37 -7.32 17.03 -24.47
CA GLU A 37 -6.66 15.73 -24.53
C GLU A 37 -6.77 14.94 -23.21
N LYS A 38 -6.60 15.63 -22.08
CA LYS A 38 -6.69 15.01 -20.76
C LYS A 38 -8.14 14.60 -20.43
N ARG A 39 -9.13 15.38 -20.85
CA ARG A 39 -10.56 15.03 -20.69
C ARG A 39 -10.91 13.72 -21.41
N TYR A 40 -10.42 13.53 -22.63
CA TYR A 40 -10.67 12.30 -23.40
C TYR A 40 -10.12 11.05 -22.69
N ARG A 41 -8.88 11.12 -22.20
CA ARG A 41 -8.24 10.01 -21.46
C ARG A 41 -8.99 9.66 -20.18
N ILE A 42 -9.48 10.67 -19.45
CA ILE A 42 -10.25 10.47 -18.22
C ILE A 42 -11.63 9.83 -18.53
N ARG A 43 -12.31 10.24 -19.60
CA ARG A 43 -13.57 9.58 -20.03
C ARG A 43 -13.36 8.11 -20.32
N LEU A 44 -12.32 7.78 -21.09
CA LEU A 44 -11.99 6.39 -21.42
C LEU A 44 -11.71 5.56 -20.16
N ALA A 45 -10.94 6.11 -19.22
CA ALA A 45 -10.67 5.45 -17.93
C ALA A 45 -11.95 5.25 -17.10
N SER A 46 -12.86 6.22 -17.07
CA SER A 46 -14.13 6.10 -16.33
C SER A 46 -15.04 5.01 -16.91
N PHE A 47 -15.09 4.85 -18.24
CA PHE A 47 -15.85 3.77 -18.88
C PHE A 47 -15.25 2.40 -18.58
N ALA A 48 -13.93 2.24 -18.68
CA ALA A 48 -13.25 1.00 -18.35
C ALA A 48 -13.46 0.59 -16.88
N PHE A 49 -13.38 1.56 -15.96
CA PHE A 49 -13.63 1.33 -14.54
C PHE A 49 -15.09 0.93 -14.27
N GLY A 50 -16.05 1.57 -14.95
CA GLY A 50 -17.47 1.22 -14.84
C GLY A 50 -17.76 -0.23 -15.25
N ILE A 51 -17.16 -0.69 -16.35
CA ILE A 51 -17.29 -2.08 -16.82
C ILE A 51 -16.69 -3.07 -15.80
N LEU A 52 -15.52 -2.74 -15.24
CA LEU A 52 -14.85 -3.59 -14.24
C LEU A 52 -15.66 -3.70 -12.96
N VAL A 53 -16.19 -2.59 -12.44
CA VAL A 53 -17.04 -2.57 -11.24
C VAL A 53 -18.31 -3.38 -11.48
N LEU A 54 -18.96 -3.21 -12.64
CA LEU A 54 -20.16 -3.95 -12.98
C LEU A 54 -19.90 -5.46 -13.09
N GLY A 55 -18.78 -5.87 -13.69
CA GLY A 55 -18.33 -7.27 -13.73
C GLY A 55 -18.02 -7.84 -12.34
N PHE A 56 -17.36 -7.07 -11.48
CA PHE A 56 -17.06 -7.49 -10.11
C PHE A 56 -18.32 -7.67 -9.26
N VAL A 57 -19.26 -6.72 -9.35
CA VAL A 57 -20.54 -6.78 -8.63
C VAL A 57 -21.39 -7.94 -9.15
N ALA A 58 -21.47 -8.14 -10.46
CA ALA A 58 -22.15 -9.30 -11.04
C ALA A 58 -21.51 -10.62 -10.61
N GLY A 59 -20.18 -10.71 -10.58
CA GLY A 59 -19.44 -11.85 -10.06
C GLY A 59 -19.76 -12.12 -8.59
N ARG A 60 -19.74 -11.08 -7.73
CA ARG A 60 -20.10 -11.20 -6.32
C ARG A 60 -21.56 -11.62 -6.09
N LEU A 61 -22.48 -11.18 -6.94
CA LEU A 61 -23.90 -11.52 -6.83
C LEU A 61 -24.18 -12.94 -7.32
N THR A 62 -23.39 -13.45 -8.28
CA THR A 62 -23.63 -14.76 -8.94
C THR A 62 -22.80 -15.90 -8.38
N THR A 63 -21.84 -15.65 -7.48
CA THR A 63 -21.13 -16.73 -6.78
C THR A 63 -22.08 -17.49 -5.86
N VAL A 64 -22.69 -18.55 -6.39
CA VAL A 64 -23.33 -19.61 -5.63
C VAL A 64 -22.24 -20.26 -4.79
N HIS A 65 -22.43 -20.32 -3.47
CA HIS A 65 -21.51 -20.96 -2.53
C HIS A 65 -21.42 -22.47 -2.81
N ARG A 66 -20.64 -22.86 -3.83
CA ARG A 66 -20.33 -24.25 -4.09
C ARG A 66 -19.25 -24.67 -3.11
N VAL A 67 -19.68 -25.14 -1.94
CA VAL A 67 -18.87 -25.97 -1.07
C VAL A 67 -18.40 -27.18 -1.89
N ILE A 68 -17.17 -27.08 -2.40
CA ILE A 68 -16.42 -28.23 -2.89
C ILE A 68 -16.23 -29.15 -1.68
N LYS A 69 -17.06 -30.18 -1.60
CA LYS A 69 -16.79 -31.33 -0.74
C LYS A 69 -15.53 -31.99 -1.28
N THR A 70 -14.39 -31.64 -0.70
CA THR A 70 -13.22 -32.49 -0.77
C THR A 70 -13.61 -33.78 -0.05
N GLU A 71 -13.90 -34.83 -0.81
CA GLU A 71 -13.97 -36.19 -0.27
C GLU A 71 -12.58 -36.56 0.25
N GLN A 72 -12.31 -36.20 1.50
CA GLN A 72 -11.49 -37.07 2.33
C GLN A 72 -12.39 -38.24 2.68
N GLN A 73 -12.23 -39.31 1.90
CA GLN A 73 -12.68 -40.64 2.25
C GLN A 73 -11.84 -41.08 3.47
N ASP A 74 -12.20 -40.55 4.64
CA ASP A 74 -11.78 -41.13 5.91
C ASP A 74 -12.43 -42.49 5.98
N LYS A 75 -11.64 -43.51 5.63
CA LYS A 75 -11.93 -44.90 5.96
C LYS A 75 -12.26 -44.92 7.44
N GLU A 76 -13.52 -45.24 7.73
CA GLU A 76 -13.97 -45.65 9.03
C GLU A 76 -13.17 -46.89 9.44
N ILE A 77 -12.06 -46.65 10.13
CA ILE A 77 -11.46 -47.65 10.96
C ILE A 77 -11.99 -47.34 12.35
N VAL A 78 -12.99 -48.12 12.76
CA VAL A 78 -13.35 -48.26 14.17
C VAL A 78 -12.12 -48.85 14.86
N VAL A 79 -11.21 -47.98 15.26
CA VAL A 79 -10.14 -48.32 16.19
C VAL A 79 -10.56 -47.73 17.52
N GLU A 80 -10.94 -48.60 18.45
CA GLU A 80 -10.89 -48.29 19.87
C GLU A 80 -9.42 -48.07 20.25
N LYS A 81 -8.91 -46.88 19.91
CA LYS A 81 -7.55 -46.42 20.17
C LYS A 81 -7.54 -45.46 21.33
N SER A 82 -8.45 -45.62 22.28
CA SER A 82 -8.46 -44.75 23.45
C SER A 82 -7.24 -45.00 24.31
N GLY A 83 -6.64 -46.21 24.37
CA GLY A 83 -5.44 -46.46 25.17
C GLY A 83 -5.52 -45.90 26.61
N MET A 84 -6.73 -45.62 27.07
CA MET A 84 -7.01 -45.03 28.36
C MET A 84 -7.22 -46.23 29.25
N ILE A 85 -6.17 -46.58 29.99
CA ILE A 85 -6.36 -47.38 31.18
C ILE A 85 -7.28 -46.54 32.06
N SER A 86 -8.54 -46.92 32.15
CA SER A 86 -9.45 -46.39 33.16
C SER A 86 -8.90 -46.84 34.51
N LEU A 87 -8.07 -46.00 35.12
CA LEU A 87 -7.72 -46.12 36.53
C LEU A 87 -8.96 -45.78 37.34
N SER A 88 -9.93 -46.71 37.39
CA SER A 88 -10.94 -46.75 38.44
C SER A 88 -10.20 -47.17 39.70
N MET A 89 -9.54 -46.22 40.34
CA MET A 89 -8.96 -46.40 41.66
C MET A 89 -10.05 -46.06 42.68
N PRO A 90 -10.76 -47.06 43.25
CA PRO A 90 -11.73 -46.79 44.30
C PRO A 90 -11.01 -46.16 45.50
N GLY A 91 -11.40 -44.92 45.85
CA GLY A 91 -10.96 -44.25 47.08
C GLY A 91 -9.70 -43.37 46.99
N ILE A 92 -9.09 -43.17 45.81
CA ILE A 92 -7.92 -42.30 45.65
C ILE A 92 -8.31 -41.07 44.83
N ALA A 93 -8.46 -39.92 45.51
CA ALA A 93 -8.67 -38.64 44.87
C ALA A 93 -7.31 -38.06 44.44
N LEU A 94 -7.09 -37.97 43.12
CA LEU A 94 -5.90 -37.30 42.59
C LEU A 94 -5.98 -35.81 42.93
N ASN A 95 -4.93 -35.27 43.56
CA ASN A 95 -4.87 -33.87 43.91
C ASN A 95 -4.74 -33.01 42.63
N PRO A 96 -5.71 -32.13 42.30
CA PRO A 96 -5.71 -31.35 41.07
C PRO A 96 -4.62 -30.25 41.03
N GLN A 97 -3.96 -29.96 42.16
CA GLN A 97 -2.82 -29.04 42.21
C GLN A 97 -1.49 -29.74 41.84
N ILE A 98 -1.44 -31.07 41.91
CA ILE A 98 -0.25 -31.88 41.62
C ILE A 98 -0.34 -32.51 40.22
N TYR A 99 -1.55 -32.87 39.79
CA TYR A 99 -1.77 -33.52 38.50
C TYR A 99 -2.59 -32.63 37.57
N GLN A 100 -1.94 -32.08 36.54
CA GLN A 100 -2.58 -31.29 35.49
C GLN A 100 -2.49 -32.02 34.16
N PHE A 101 -3.66 -32.29 33.57
CA PHE A 101 -3.77 -32.96 32.29
C PHE A 101 -4.14 -31.94 31.22
N GLU A 102 -3.39 -31.94 30.12
CA GLU A 102 -3.67 -31.09 28.96
C GLU A 102 -3.74 -31.96 27.70
N LYS A 103 -4.65 -31.63 26.79
CA LYS A 103 -4.87 -32.40 25.57
C LYS A 103 -3.77 -32.05 24.57
N ALA A 104 -2.94 -33.03 24.23
CA ALA A 104 -1.92 -32.87 23.19
C ALA A 104 -2.58 -32.57 21.84
N SER A 105 -2.13 -31.49 21.20
CA SER A 105 -2.52 -31.15 19.83
C SER A 105 -1.28 -30.77 19.03
N PHE A 106 -1.27 -31.11 17.74
CA PHE A 106 -0.21 -30.66 16.85
C PHE A 106 -0.42 -29.17 16.56
N GLN A 107 0.46 -28.33 17.09
CA GLN A 107 0.47 -26.90 16.84
C GLN A 107 1.86 -26.48 16.35
N ASN A 108 1.90 -25.60 15.35
CA ASN A 108 3.15 -24.99 14.94
C ASN A 108 3.60 -24.01 16.01
N VAL A 109 4.74 -24.30 16.64
CA VAL A 109 5.34 -23.43 17.66
C VAL A 109 6.07 -22.29 16.94
N PRO A 110 5.70 -21.02 17.15
CA PRO A 110 6.44 -19.90 16.59
C PRO A 110 7.83 -19.84 17.21
N GLN A 111 8.88 -19.82 16.39
CA GLN A 111 10.25 -19.64 16.85
C GLN A 111 10.64 -18.17 16.74
N GLU A 112 10.96 -17.54 17.88
CA GLU A 112 11.50 -16.20 17.92
C GLU A 112 13.03 -16.23 17.82
N ILE A 113 13.57 -15.75 16.71
CA ILE A 113 15.02 -15.66 16.49
C ILE A 113 15.41 -14.18 16.43
N LYS A 114 16.36 -13.77 17.27
CA LYS A 114 16.92 -12.40 17.25
C LYS A 114 18.04 -12.34 16.22
N VAL A 115 17.84 -11.56 15.16
CA VAL A 115 18.83 -11.41 14.07
C VAL A 115 19.38 -9.98 14.08
N PRO A 116 20.72 -9.79 14.13
CA PRO A 116 21.32 -8.47 14.02
C PRO A 116 21.22 -7.96 12.56
N GLY A 117 20.81 -6.70 12.40
CA GLY A 117 20.77 -6.01 11.11
C GLY A 117 21.77 -4.85 11.05
N ARG A 118 22.11 -4.42 9.84
CA ARG A 118 22.89 -3.20 9.60
C ARG A 118 22.01 -2.13 8.97
N LEU A 119 22.18 -0.90 9.44
CA LEU A 119 21.65 0.28 8.77
C LEU A 119 22.55 0.61 7.58
N VAL A 120 21.94 0.76 6.41
CA VAL A 120 22.62 1.10 5.16
C VAL A 120 21.84 2.19 4.44
N PHE A 121 22.52 2.93 3.57
CA PHE A 121 21.86 3.93 2.74
C PHE A 121 20.88 3.27 1.77
N ASN A 122 19.75 3.95 1.53
CA ASN A 122 18.77 3.49 0.55
C ASN A 122 19.34 3.70 -0.87
N ALA A 123 19.66 2.60 -1.55
CA ALA A 123 20.23 2.62 -2.90
C ALA A 123 19.30 3.24 -3.95
N GLU A 124 17.99 3.13 -3.79
CA GLU A 124 17.00 3.70 -4.74
C GLU A 124 16.97 5.23 -4.70
N LYS A 125 17.31 5.80 -3.53
CA LYS A 125 17.40 7.26 -3.34
C LYS A 125 18.78 7.82 -3.70
N GLY A 126 19.77 6.99 -3.98
CA GLY A 126 21.10 7.42 -4.42
C GLY A 126 21.05 8.06 -5.80
N LYS A 127 21.67 9.24 -5.96
CA LYS A 127 21.84 9.92 -7.24
C LYS A 127 23.27 10.39 -7.40
N ILE A 128 23.78 10.27 -8.63
CA ILE A 128 25.11 10.77 -9.02
C ILE A 128 24.88 12.01 -9.87
N LEU A 129 25.50 13.12 -9.47
CA LEU A 129 25.46 14.37 -10.23
C LEU A 129 26.67 14.42 -11.16
N SER A 130 26.43 14.51 -12.47
CA SER A 130 27.45 14.73 -13.48
C SER A 130 27.23 16.08 -14.17
N ALA A 131 28.33 16.76 -14.48
CA ALA A 131 28.27 17.97 -15.30
C ALA A 131 27.85 17.60 -16.73
N ARG A 132 26.96 18.39 -17.33
CA ARG A 132 26.51 18.19 -18.72
C ARG A 132 27.48 18.77 -19.74
N VAL A 133 28.28 19.74 -19.33
CA VAL A 133 29.24 20.46 -20.17
C VAL A 133 30.58 20.54 -19.45
N PRO A 134 31.69 20.56 -20.22
CA PRO A 134 32.98 20.86 -19.66
C PRO A 134 33.04 22.32 -19.18
N GLY A 135 33.84 22.56 -18.15
CA GLY A 135 34.00 23.88 -17.58
C GLY A 135 35.00 23.93 -16.44
N ARG A 136 35.24 25.13 -15.95
CA ARG A 136 36.08 25.42 -14.78
C ARG A 136 35.18 25.50 -13.55
N VAL A 137 35.58 24.83 -12.47
CA VAL A 137 34.90 24.97 -11.17
C VAL A 137 35.29 26.30 -10.55
N GLU A 138 34.31 27.14 -10.24
CA GLU A 138 34.53 28.44 -9.58
C GLU A 138 34.41 28.31 -8.06
N ARG A 139 33.40 27.57 -7.59
CA ARG A 139 33.13 27.42 -6.15
C ARG A 139 32.55 26.04 -5.82
N ILE A 140 32.93 25.51 -4.68
CA ILE A 140 32.37 24.28 -4.10
C ILE A 140 31.67 24.68 -2.80
N PHE A 141 30.38 24.37 -2.68
CA PHE A 141 29.56 24.74 -1.53
C PHE A 141 29.39 23.60 -0.52
N THR A 142 29.50 22.36 -0.98
CA THR A 142 29.24 21.15 -0.19
C THR A 142 30.42 20.18 -0.32
N PHE A 143 30.76 19.52 0.79
CA PHE A 143 31.78 18.48 0.86
C PHE A 143 31.15 17.11 1.15
N GLU A 144 31.93 16.04 0.97
CA GLU A 144 31.47 14.68 1.19
C GLU A 144 31.01 14.47 2.64
N GLY A 145 29.85 13.82 2.82
CA GLY A 145 29.25 13.54 4.12
C GLY A 145 28.37 14.66 4.70
N ALA A 146 28.32 15.84 4.06
CA ALA A 146 27.38 16.88 4.45
C ALA A 146 25.94 16.50 4.03
N ALA A 147 24.98 16.79 4.91
CA ALA A 147 23.56 16.65 4.59
C ALA A 147 23.11 17.78 3.67
N ILE A 148 22.33 17.44 2.64
CA ILE A 148 21.81 18.39 1.65
C ILE A 148 20.32 18.15 1.39
N ASP A 149 19.61 19.25 1.12
CA ASP A 149 18.22 19.21 0.67
C ASP A 149 18.12 19.45 -0.84
N ILE A 150 16.99 19.07 -1.42
CA ILE A 150 16.70 19.29 -2.85
C ILE A 150 16.74 20.79 -3.14
N GLY A 151 17.58 21.18 -4.11
CA GLY A 151 17.79 22.58 -4.49
C GLY A 151 18.97 23.27 -3.79
N SER A 152 19.63 22.60 -2.85
CA SER A 152 20.85 23.13 -2.25
C SER A 152 21.98 23.25 -3.28
N PRO A 153 22.73 24.37 -3.31
CA PRO A 153 23.84 24.53 -4.24
C PRO A 153 24.99 23.60 -3.86
N ILE A 154 25.54 22.89 -4.85
CA ILE A 154 26.65 21.95 -4.65
C ILE A 154 27.95 22.51 -5.22
N ILE A 155 27.94 22.90 -6.50
CA ILE A 155 29.08 23.50 -7.19
C ILE A 155 28.61 24.68 -8.05
N GLU A 156 29.49 25.64 -8.25
CA GLU A 156 29.40 26.66 -9.29
C GLU A 156 30.44 26.35 -10.37
N LEU A 157 30.00 26.27 -11.62
CA LEU A 157 30.84 25.88 -12.75
C LEU A 157 30.66 26.88 -13.90
N TYR A 158 31.78 27.43 -14.36
CA TYR A 158 31.86 28.25 -15.55
C TYR A 158 32.07 27.37 -16.78
N SER A 159 31.16 27.42 -17.75
CA SER A 159 31.32 26.74 -19.04
C SER A 159 31.58 27.75 -20.17
N PRO A 160 32.75 27.68 -20.83
CA PRO A 160 33.04 28.51 -22.01
C PRO A 160 32.07 28.22 -23.16
N GLU A 161 31.73 26.95 -23.37
CA GLU A 161 30.89 26.50 -24.47
C GLU A 161 29.48 27.10 -24.41
N PHE A 162 28.86 27.08 -23.23
CA PHE A 162 27.55 27.72 -23.04
C PHE A 162 27.59 29.24 -23.09
N ASN A 163 28.71 29.88 -22.75
CA ASN A 163 28.84 31.33 -22.92
C ASN A 163 28.87 31.71 -24.40
N SER A 164 29.69 31.02 -25.19
CA SER A 164 29.78 31.23 -26.64
C SER A 164 28.43 30.96 -27.32
N ALA A 165 27.77 29.86 -26.99
CA ALA A 165 26.47 29.51 -27.57
C ALA A 165 25.37 30.54 -27.26
N GLN A 166 25.36 31.09 -26.03
CA GLN A 166 24.43 32.18 -25.67
C GLN A 166 24.72 33.45 -26.46
N GLN A 167 26.00 33.81 -26.64
CA GLN A 167 26.38 34.99 -27.40
C GLN A 167 25.95 34.88 -28.86
N GLU A 168 26.17 33.72 -29.49
CA GLU A 168 25.74 33.47 -30.87
C GLU A 168 24.21 33.54 -31.02
N PHE A 169 23.46 33.00 -30.05
CA PHE A 169 22.01 33.08 -30.03
C PHE A 169 21.53 34.54 -29.96
N LEU A 170 22.12 35.35 -29.08
CA LEU A 170 21.77 36.76 -28.93
C LEU A 170 22.07 37.58 -30.18
N LEU A 171 23.23 37.33 -30.82
CA LEU A 171 23.60 37.99 -32.07
C LEU A 171 22.63 37.65 -33.20
N THR A 172 22.23 36.38 -33.29
CA THR A 172 21.24 35.92 -34.29
C THR A 172 19.89 36.57 -34.05
N TYR A 173 19.44 36.63 -32.79
CA TYR A 173 18.15 37.23 -32.43
C TYR A 173 18.08 38.73 -32.70
N GLN A 174 19.18 39.46 -32.55
CA GLN A 174 19.23 40.91 -32.79
C GLN A 174 19.30 41.29 -34.28
N THR A 175 19.74 40.37 -35.13
CA THR A 175 19.95 40.64 -36.57
C THR A 175 18.71 40.34 -37.41
N VAL A 176 17.73 39.62 -36.86
CA VAL A 176 16.42 39.32 -37.47
C VAL A 176 15.39 40.36 -37.04
#